data_AF-B0KGZ1-F1
#
_entry.id   AF-B0KGZ1-F1
#
_cell.length_a   1.000
_cell.length_b   1.000
_cell.length_c   1.000
_cell.angle_alpha   90.00
_cell.angle_beta   90.00
_cell.angle_gamma   90.00
#
_symmetry.space_group_name_H-M   'P 1'
#
loop_
_entity.id
_entity.type
_entity.pdbx_description
1 polymer ?
#
loop_
_entity_poly.entity_id
_entity_poly.type
_entity_poly.pdbx_seq_one_letter_code
_entity_poly.pdbx_strand_id
1 'polypeptide(L)'
;MNLVAVGFFFLGMAALLVLVFVAVRYLDEIEELLSKSVYVSGNKKLYAPAGVIGKIMRICTISTVLTMPGVFARRRLVDVDQLRDFPNSIKRVLVGAWCTMFISSMVFLFLGSF
;
A
#
# COMPACT_ATOMS: atom_id res chain seq x y z
N MET A 1 18.05 16.50 -15.85
CA MET A 1 16.85 15.79 -15.37
C MET A 1 15.64 16.35 -16.11
N ASN A 2 14.93 15.50 -16.84
CA ASN A 2 13.82 15.93 -17.69
C ASN A 2 12.67 16.52 -16.86
N LEU A 3 12.06 17.62 -17.32
CA LEU A 3 10.92 18.27 -16.63
C LEU A 3 9.78 17.28 -16.37
N VAL A 4 9.55 16.36 -17.32
CA VAL A 4 8.59 15.25 -17.20
C VAL A 4 8.95 14.34 -16.02
N ALA A 5 10.23 13.98 -15.86
CA ALA A 5 10.67 13.13 -14.74
C ALA A 5 10.43 13.82 -13.39
N VAL A 6 10.72 15.12 -13.30
CA VAL A 6 10.42 15.94 -12.12
C VAL A 6 8.91 15.89 -11.78
N GLY A 7 8.05 15.99 -12.79
CA GLY A 7 6.60 15.88 -12.62
C GLY A 7 6.18 14.53 -11.99
N PHE A 8 6.70 13.42 -12.51
CA PHE A 8 6.43 12.09 -11.94
C PHE A 8 7.00 11.91 -10.53
N PHE A 9 8.15 12.52 -10.21
CA PHE A 9 8.66 12.52 -8.85
C PHE A 9 7.67 13.14 -7.86
N PHE A 10 7.13 14.33 -8.18
CA PHE A 10 6.14 14.98 -7.32
C PHE A 10 4.82 14.21 -7.26
N LEU A 11 4.39 13.60 -8.36
CA LEU A 11 3.20 12.75 -8.37
C LEU A 11 3.36 11.52 -7.45
N GLY A 12 4.52 10.86 -7.52
CA GLY A 12 4.85 9.73 -6.63
C GLY A 12 4.92 10.16 -5.17
N MET A 13 5.48 11.35 -4.89
CA MET A 13 5.53 11.91 -3.54
C MET A 13 4.13 12.21 -2.98
N ALA A 14 3.24 12.80 -3.80
CA ALA A 14 1.86 13.04 -3.41
C ALA A 14 1.12 11.73 -3.08
N ALA A 15 1.32 10.69 -3.89
CA ALA A 15 0.74 9.37 -3.63
C ALA A 15 1.30 8.73 -2.34
N LEU A 16 2.60 8.88 -2.07
CA LEU A 16 3.20 8.45 -0.81
C LEU A 16 2.59 9.20 0.39
N LEU A 17 2.39 10.52 0.29
CA LEU A 17 1.76 11.31 1.35
C LEU A 17 0.33 10.85 1.64
N VAL A 18 -0.45 10.47 0.62
CA VAL A 18 -1.77 9.85 0.81
C VAL A 18 -1.65 8.56 1.61
N LEU A 19 -0.71 7.67 1.26
CA LEU A 19 -0.49 6.41 2.00
C LEU A 19 -0.05 6.68 3.45
N VAL A 20 0.85 7.63 3.68
CA VAL A 20 1.29 8.04 5.02
C VAL A 20 0.11 8.58 5.84
N PHE A 21 -0.72 9.44 5.25
CA PHE A 21 -1.91 9.96 5.91
C PHE A 21 -2.86 8.83 6.32
N VAL A 22 -3.13 7.90 5.40
CA VAL A 22 -3.97 6.73 5.68
C VAL A 22 -3.35 5.83 6.75
N ALA A 23 -2.03 5.62 6.72
CA ALA A 23 -1.31 4.85 7.73
C ALA A 23 -1.43 5.43 9.14
N VAL A 24 -1.38 6.76 9.26
CA VAL A 24 -1.45 7.43 10.56
C VAL A 24 -2.87 7.46 11.09
N ARG A 25 -3.87 7.65 10.21
CA ARG A 25 -5.27 7.89 10.61
C ARG A 25 -6.18 6.68 10.61
N TYR A 26 -6.03 5.76 9.66
CA TYR A 26 -7.01 4.70 9.39
C TYR A 26 -6.42 3.28 9.45
N LEU A 27 -5.12 3.13 9.74
CA LEU A 27 -4.47 1.81 9.70
C LEU A 27 -5.14 0.78 10.60
N ASP A 28 -5.50 1.17 11.83
CA ASP A 28 -6.04 0.21 12.81
C ASP A 28 -7.42 -0.32 12.35
N GLU A 29 -8.27 0.55 11.81
CA GLU A 29 -9.56 0.16 11.19
C GLU A 29 -9.35 -0.74 9.97
N ILE A 30 -8.41 -0.39 9.10
CA ILE A 30 -8.11 -1.15 7.88
C ILE A 30 -7.61 -2.56 8.20
N GLU A 31 -6.81 -2.70 9.26
CA GLU A 31 -6.34 -4.00 9.70
C GLU A 31 -7.43 -4.85 10.36
N GLU A 32 -8.39 -4.23 11.03
CA GLU A 32 -9.52 -4.94 11.60
C GLU A 32 -10.37 -5.61 10.50
N LEU A 33 -10.57 -4.91 9.37
CA LEU A 33 -11.22 -5.45 8.17
C LEU A 33 -10.49 -6.67 7.60
N LEU A 34 -9.18 -6.80 7.86
CA LEU A 34 -8.33 -7.89 7.39
C LEU A 34 -7.80 -8.76 8.55
N SER A 35 -8.50 -8.77 9.68
CA SER A 35 -8.06 -9.42 10.93
C SER A 35 -7.80 -10.93 10.83
N LYS A 36 -8.42 -11.64 9.89
CA LYS A 36 -8.21 -13.10 9.67
C LYS A 36 -7.04 -13.38 8.72
N SER A 37 -6.45 -12.35 8.11
CA SER A 37 -5.29 -12.49 7.25
C SER A 37 -4.04 -12.82 8.06
N VAL A 38 -3.47 -14.00 7.81
CA VAL A 38 -2.18 -14.44 8.40
C VAL A 38 -1.06 -13.48 8.00
N TYR A 39 -1.08 -12.98 6.76
CA TYR A 39 -0.07 -12.04 6.29
C TYR A 39 -0.17 -10.67 6.95
N VAL A 40 -1.37 -10.11 7.07
CA VAL A 40 -1.57 -8.78 7.69
C VAL A 40 -1.25 -8.85 9.19
N SER A 41 -1.74 -9.87 9.89
CA SER A 41 -1.43 -10.08 11.32
C SER A 41 0.07 -10.35 11.55
N GLY A 42 0.74 -11.08 10.65
CA GLY A 42 2.18 -11.28 10.67
C GLY A 42 2.96 -9.97 10.50
N ASN A 43 2.63 -9.16 9.50
CA ASN A 43 3.27 -7.85 9.28
C ASN A 43 2.99 -6.87 10.43
N LYS A 44 1.79 -6.91 11.03
CA LYS A 44 1.47 -6.13 12.22
C LYS A 44 2.45 -6.42 13.36
N LYS A 45 2.70 -7.70 13.65
CA LYS A 45 3.66 -8.12 14.69
C LYS A 45 5.09 -7.72 14.34
N LEU A 46 5.50 -7.95 13.09
CA LEU A 46 6.85 -7.62 12.60
C LEU A 46 7.18 -6.13 12.74
N TYR A 47 6.23 -5.27 12.36
CA TYR A 47 6.44 -3.82 12.30
C TYR A 47 5.95 -3.06 13.54
N ALA A 48 5.32 -3.73 14.52
CA ALA A 48 4.87 -3.09 15.76
C ALA A 48 5.97 -2.29 16.49
N PRO A 49 7.24 -2.75 16.57
CA PRO A 49 8.30 -2.01 17.26
C PRO A 49 8.73 -0.72 16.55
N ALA A 50 8.40 -0.54 15.26
CA ALA A 50 8.92 0.53 14.42
C ALA A 50 8.07 1.82 14.44
N GLY A 51 7.10 1.93 15.35
CA GLY A 51 6.29 3.15 15.51
C GLY A 51 5.61 3.62 14.23
N VAL A 52 5.77 4.91 13.88
CA VAL A 52 5.18 5.52 12.67
C VAL A 52 5.71 4.89 11.39
N ILE A 53 7.01 4.58 11.33
CA ILE A 53 7.60 3.88 10.18
C ILE A 53 6.94 2.51 10.02
N GLY A 54 6.72 1.81 11.13
CA GLY A 54 6.00 0.54 11.15
C GLY A 54 4.57 0.64 10.62
N LYS A 55 3.85 1.73 10.93
CA LYS A 55 2.51 1.99 10.39
C LYS A 55 2.55 2.15 8.85
N ILE A 56 3.52 2.89 8.34
CA ILE A 56 3.69 3.08 6.88
C ILE A 56 4.00 1.74 6.21
N MET A 57 4.90 0.92 6.77
CA MET A 57 5.19 -0.40 6.21
C MET A 57 3.95 -1.29 6.16
N ARG A 58 3.15 -1.30 7.24
CA ARG A 58 1.90 -2.07 7.30
C ARG A 58 0.90 -1.62 6.23
N ILE A 59 0.67 -0.31 6.04
CA ILE A 59 -0.26 0.16 5.00
C ILE A 59 0.23 -0.20 3.59
N CYS A 60 1.54 -0.14 3.35
CA CYS A 60 2.14 -0.50 2.06
C CYS A 60 1.96 -2.00 1.78
N THR A 61 2.16 -2.87 2.78
CA THR A 61 1.93 -4.31 2.64
C THR A 61 0.46 -4.64 2.38
N ILE A 62 -0.48 -3.97 3.07
CA ILE A 62 -1.92 -4.11 2.83
C ILE A 62 -2.28 -3.65 1.40
N SER A 63 -1.73 -2.51 0.96
CA SER A 63 -1.95 -2.01 -0.40
C SER A 63 -1.44 -2.99 -1.46
N THR A 64 -0.31 -3.65 -1.19
CA THR A 64 0.22 -4.73 -2.03
C THR A 64 -0.75 -5.91 -2.11
N VAL A 65 -1.26 -6.37 -0.96
CA VAL A 65 -2.26 -7.44 -0.89
C VAL A 65 -3.51 -7.09 -1.71
N LEU A 66 -4.03 -5.87 -1.56
CA LEU A 66 -5.24 -5.42 -2.25
C LEU A 66 -5.04 -5.23 -3.76
N THR A 67 -3.81 -4.94 -4.20
CA THR A 67 -3.45 -4.80 -5.61
C THR A 67 -3.40 -6.16 -6.32
N MET A 68 -2.86 -7.19 -5.65
CA MET A 68 -2.67 -8.52 -6.22
C MET A 68 -3.21 -9.63 -5.30
N PRO A 69 -4.51 -9.61 -4.96
CA PRO A 69 -5.11 -10.48 -3.93
C PRO A 69 -4.98 -11.97 -4.27
N GLY A 70 -5.07 -12.33 -5.55
CA GLY A 70 -4.95 -13.72 -6.00
C GLY A 70 -3.60 -14.37 -5.67
N VAL A 71 -2.51 -13.61 -5.62
CA VAL A 71 -1.18 -14.14 -5.27
C VAL A 71 -1.14 -14.60 -3.82
N PHE A 72 -1.69 -13.79 -2.92
CA PHE A 72 -1.74 -14.08 -1.49
C PHE A 72 -2.80 -15.14 -1.17
N ALA A 73 -3.95 -15.12 -1.86
CA ALA A 73 -5.01 -16.10 -1.69
C ALA A 73 -4.55 -17.52 -2.09
N ARG A 74 -3.82 -17.66 -3.21
CA ARG A 74 -3.25 -18.95 -3.64
C ARG A 74 -2.31 -19.56 -2.60
N ARG A 75 -1.65 -18.73 -1.80
CA ARG A 75 -0.75 -19.17 -0.72
C ARG A 75 -1.46 -19.30 0.64
N ARG A 76 -2.79 -19.14 0.70
CA ARG A 76 -3.59 -19.14 1.93
C ARG A 76 -3.11 -18.13 2.98
N LEU A 77 -2.53 -17.03 2.52
CA LEU A 77 -1.98 -15.97 3.37
C LEU A 77 -3.02 -14.94 3.79
N VAL A 78 -4.16 -14.91 3.12
CA VAL A 78 -5.25 -13.95 3.28
C VAL A 78 -6.58 -14.70 3.23
N ASP A 79 -7.58 -14.17 3.93
CA ASP A 79 -8.95 -14.65 3.88
C ASP A 79 -9.66 -14.04 2.65
N VAL A 80 -10.23 -14.89 1.80
CA VAL A 80 -10.81 -14.46 0.51
C VAL A 80 -12.14 -13.73 0.72
N ASP A 81 -12.91 -14.11 1.74
CA ASP A 81 -14.18 -13.45 2.07
C ASP A 81 -13.91 -12.03 2.59
N GLN A 82 -12.91 -11.84 3.46
CA GLN A 82 -12.49 -10.50 3.89
C GLN A 82 -12.05 -9.61 2.73
N LEU A 83 -11.38 -10.16 1.71
CA LEU A 83 -10.98 -9.40 0.53
C LEU A 83 -12.15 -9.06 -0.40
N ARG A 84 -13.18 -9.91 -0.45
CA ARG A 84 -14.41 -9.67 -1.21
C ARG A 84 -15.26 -8.59 -0.55
N ASP A 85 -15.37 -8.65 0.78
CA ASP A 85 -16.24 -7.77 1.56
C ASP A 85 -15.53 -6.45 1.94
N PHE A 86 -14.25 -6.31 1.60
CA PHE A 86 -13.46 -5.11 1.86
C PHE A 86 -14.07 -3.86 1.19
N PRO A 87 -14.26 -2.73 1.90
CA PRO A 87 -14.88 -1.53 1.36
C PRO A 87 -14.17 -1.00 0.11
N ASN A 88 -14.94 -0.90 -0.99
CA ASN A 88 -14.40 -0.46 -2.29
C ASN A 88 -13.85 0.97 -2.28
N SER A 89 -14.41 1.87 -1.46
CA SER A 89 -13.93 3.25 -1.32
C SER A 89 -12.48 3.29 -0.83
N ILE A 90 -12.20 2.60 0.29
CA ILE A 90 -10.87 2.52 0.88
C ILE A 90 -9.92 1.76 -0.04
N LYS A 91 -10.38 0.65 -0.64
CA LYS A 91 -9.59 -0.15 -1.57
C LYS A 91 -9.07 0.68 -2.75
N ARG A 92 -9.94 1.49 -3.35
CA ARG A 92 -9.58 2.36 -4.48
C ARG A 92 -8.52 3.37 -4.09
N VAL A 93 -8.62 3.96 -2.90
CA VAL A 93 -7.60 4.91 -2.40
C VAL A 93 -6.26 4.20 -2.21
N LEU A 94 -6.24 3.05 -1.53
CA LEU A 94 -5.00 2.31 -1.27
C LEU A 94 -4.34 1.80 -2.55
N VAL A 95 -5.08 1.10 -3.40
CA VAL A 95 -4.57 0.56 -4.66
C VAL A 95 -4.19 1.69 -5.62
N GLY A 96 -5.01 2.74 -5.72
CA GLY A 96 -4.75 3.89 -6.57
C GLY A 96 -3.48 4.62 -6.18
N ALA A 97 -3.32 4.97 -4.89
CA ALA A 97 -2.11 5.62 -4.39
C ALA A 97 -0.88 4.71 -4.53
N TRP A 98 -1.00 3.42 -4.22
CA TRP A 98 0.09 2.46 -4.36
C TRP A 98 0.56 2.32 -5.82
N CYS A 99 -0.36 2.06 -6.75
CA CYS A 99 -0.01 1.96 -8.17
C CYS A 99 0.55 3.28 -8.72
N THR A 100 -0.03 4.42 -8.33
CA THR A 100 0.48 5.74 -8.74
C THR A 100 1.90 5.95 -8.24
N MET A 101 2.19 5.61 -6.98
CA MET A 101 3.54 5.69 -6.42
C MET A 101 4.52 4.80 -7.21
N PHE A 102 4.19 3.52 -7.41
CA PHE A 102 5.06 2.58 -8.13
C PHE A 102 5.33 2.99 -9.57
N ILE A 103 4.28 3.30 -10.33
CA ILE A 103 4.39 3.70 -11.73
C ILE A 103 5.20 4.99 -11.84
N SER A 104 4.91 5.98 -10.98
CA SER A 104 5.63 7.26 -10.99
C SER A 104 7.11 7.09 -10.66
N SER A 105 7.44 6.25 -9.67
CA SER A 105 8.83 5.92 -9.33
C SER A 105 9.55 5.21 -10.47
N MET A 106 8.90 4.25 -11.14
CA MET A 106 9.48 3.58 -12.31
C MET A 106 9.75 4.57 -13.44
N VAL A 107 8.78 5.40 -13.81
CA VAL A 107 8.94 6.41 -14.87
C VAL A 107 10.03 7.42 -14.53
N PHE A 108 10.09 7.88 -13.27
CA PHE A 108 11.14 8.78 -12.82
C PHE A 108 12.54 8.16 -12.98
N LEU A 109 12.72 6.90 -12.57
CA LEU A 109 13.99 6.20 -12.69
C LEU A 109 14.38 5.99 -14.15
N PHE A 110 13.45 5.55 -15.00
CA PHE A 110 13.70 5.36 -16.43
C PHE A 110 14.00 6.67 -17.16
N LEU A 111 13.29 7.78 -16.88
CA LEU A 111 13.51 9.06 -17.55
C LEU A 111 14.61 9.92 -16.92
N GLY A 112 15.04 9.60 -15.70
CA GLY A 112 16.10 10.29 -14.96
C GLY A 112 17.48 9.68 -15.19
N SER A 113 17.55 8.45 -15.69
CA SER A 113 18.80 7.75 -16.04
C SER A 113 19.38 8.12 -17.42
N PHE A 114 18.69 8.96 -18.19
CA PHE A 114 19.11 9.52 -19.49
C PHE A 114 19.17 11.04 -19.43
#